data_AF-A0A2W6CXV1-F1
#
_entry.id   AF-A0A2W6CXV1-F1
#
_cell.length_a   1.000
_cell.length_b   1.000
_cell.length_c   1.000
_cell.angle_alpha   90.00
_cell.angle_beta   90.00
_cell.angle_gamma   90.00
#
_symmetry.space_group_name_H-M   'P 1'
#
loop_
_entity.id
_entity.type
_entity.pdbx_description
1 polymer ?
#
loop_
_entity_poly.entity_id
_entity_poly.type
_entity_poly.pdbx_seq_one_letter_code
_entity_poly.pdbx_strand_id
1 'polypeptide(L)' 'MRERRHAAGLTLREVARVAGTAETNVAAYERGIKRPSPRTMGRLLSA' A
#
# COMPACT_ATOMS: atom_id res chain seq x y z
N MET A 1 6.66 -4.99 0.11
CA MET A 1 5.62 -4.05 -0.36
C MET A 1 6.25 -2.88 -1.10
N ARG A 2 7.04 -2.02 -0.42
CA ARG A 2 7.75 -0.88 -1.03
C ARG A 2 8.53 -1.22 -2.31
N GLU A 3 9.28 -2.31 -2.28
CA GLU A 3 10.05 -2.77 -3.45
C GLU A 3 9.16 -3.15 -4.62
N ARG A 4 8.06 -3.88 -4.36
CA ARG A 4 7.08 -4.27 -5.37
C ARG A 4 6.39 -3.05 -5.99
N ARG A 5 6.02 -2.07 -5.15
CA ARG A 5 5.46 -0.79 -5.61
C ARG A 5 6.43 -0.07 -6.55
N HIS A 6 7.71 0.04 -6.15
CA HIS A 6 8.73 0.70 -6.96
C HIS A 6 9.04 -0.05 -8.26
N ALA A 7 9.09 -1.39 -8.22
CA ALA A 7 9.26 -2.22 -9.42
C ALA A 7 8.10 -2.07 -10.41
N ALA A 8 6.89 -1.81 -9.91
CA ALA A 8 5.71 -1.50 -10.73
C ALA A 8 5.63 -0.02 -11.17
N GLY A 9 6.58 0.84 -10.77
CA GLY A 9 6.55 2.28 -11.07
C GLY A 9 5.42 3.04 -10.39
N LEU A 10 4.78 2.45 -9.37
CA LEU A 10 3.59 3.03 -8.73
C LEU A 10 3.96 4.03 -7.65
N THR A 11 3.20 5.12 -7.59
CA THR A 11 3.25 6.07 -6.49
C THR A 11 2.46 5.56 -5.28
N LEU A 12 2.75 6.10 -4.09
CA LEU A 12 1.97 5.77 -2.89
C LEU A 12 0.48 6.11 -3.07
N ARG A 13 0.19 7.24 -3.73
CA ARG A 13 -1.17 7.71 -4.05
C ARG A 13 -1.94 6.72 -4.91
N GLU A 14 -1.31 6.16 -5.94
CA GLU A 14 -1.94 5.17 -6.82
C GLU A 14 -2.26 3.88 -6.07
N VAL A 15 -1.32 3.39 -5.26
CA VAL A 15 -1.56 2.22 -4.42
C VAL A 15 -2.67 2.49 -3.39
N ALA A 16 -2.68 3.67 -2.77
CA ALA A 16 -3.73 4.06 -1.82
C ALA A 16 -5.12 4.04 -2.48
N ARG A 17 -5.23 4.59 -3.69
CA ARG A 17 -6.47 4.60 -4.48
C ARG A 17 -6.98 3.18 -4.76
N VAL A 18 -6.12 2.27 -5.20
CA VAL A 18 -6.49 0.86 -5.47
C VAL A 18 -6.85 0.13 -4.17
N ALA A 19 -6.08 0.37 -3.10
CA ALA A 19 -6.30 -0.26 -1.80
C ALA A 19 -7.51 0.31 -1.03
N GLY A 20 -8.06 1.44 -1.48
CA GLY A 20 -9.14 2.15 -0.79
C GLY A 20 -8.71 2.67 0.58
N THR A 21 -7.49 3.22 0.68
CA THR A 21 -6.93 3.79 1.92
C THR A 21 -6.18 5.09 1.64
N ALA A 22 -5.80 5.81 2.69
CA ALA A 22 -5.02 7.04 2.57
C ALA A 22 -3.55 6.75 2.24
N GLU A 23 -2.90 7.65 1.50
CA GLU A 23 -1.47 7.56 1.16
C GLU A 23 -0.57 7.43 2.41
N THR A 24 -0.90 8.16 3.47
CA THR A 24 -0.21 8.11 4.76
C THR A 24 -0.29 6.74 5.42
N ASN A 25 -1.40 6.02 5.24
CA ASN A 25 -1.52 4.64 5.72
C ASN A 25 -0.63 3.70 4.90
N VAL A 26 -0.56 3.86 3.58
CA VAL A 26 0.34 3.07 2.72
C VAL A 26 1.79 3.26 3.16
N ALA A 27 2.23 4.50 3.38
CA ALA A 27 3.56 4.80 3.90
C ALA A 27 3.81 4.16 5.28
N ALA A 28 2.83 4.21 6.18
CA ALA A 28 2.93 3.59 7.50
C ALA A 28 2.99 2.05 7.43
N TYR A 29 2.30 1.43 6.47
CA TYR A 29 2.38 -0.02 6.22
C TYR A 29 3.75 -0.40 5.65
N GLU A 30 4.28 0.37 4.69
CA GLU A 30 5.61 0.14 4.12
C GLU A 30 6.72 0.24 5.17
N ARG A 31 6.57 1.12 6.15
CA ARG A 31 7.51 1.31 7.26
C ARG A 31 7.29 0.35 8.43
N GLY A 32 6.24 -0.47 8.41
CA GLY A 32 5.88 -1.38 9.50
C GLY A 32 5.30 -0.70 10.76
N ILE A 33 5.02 0.61 10.70
CA ILE A 33 4.44 1.40 11.80
C ILE A 33 2.98 0.97 12.05
N LYS A 34 2.26 0.66 10.97
CA LYS A 34 0.89 0.14 11.02
C LYS A 34 0.82 -1.21 10.34
N ARG A 35 -0.13 -2.04 10.78
CA ARG A 35 -0.53 -3.25 10.05
C ARG A 35 -1.87 -3.02 9.36
N PRO A 36 -1.99 -3.29 8.06
CA PRO A 36 -3.27 -3.22 7.37
C PRO A 36 -4.19 -4.34 7.83
N SER A 37 -5.51 -4.11 7.77
CA SER A 37 -6.48 -5.20 7.93
C SER A 37 -6.28 -6.27 6.85
N PRO A 38 -6.70 -7.53 7.05
CA PRO A 38 -6.61 -8.56 6.02
C PRO A 38 -7.24 -8.15 4.69
N ARG A 39 -8.37 -7.43 4.74
CA ARG A 39 -9.04 -6.88 3.55
C ARG A 39 -8.19 -5.85 2.82
N THR A 40 -7.58 -4.91 3.55
CA THR A 40 -6.69 -3.89 2.97
C THR A 40 -5.42 -4.54 2.44
N MET A 41 -4.86 -5.53 3.15
CA MET A 41 -3.69 -6.28 2.72
C MET A 41 -3.95 -6.98 1.37
N GLY A 42 -5.10 -7.64 1.22
CA GLY A 42 -5.47 -8.26 -0.05
C GLY A 42 -5.44 -7.28 -1.22
N ARG A 43 -5.99 -6.08 -1.03
CA ARG A 43 -5.98 -5.04 -2.07
C ARG A 43 -4.60 -4.45 -2.34
N LEU A 44 -3.75 -4.34 -1.31
CA LEU A 44 -2.36 -3.86 -1.45
C LEU A 44 -1.47 -4.84 -2.20
N LEU A 45 -1.77 -6.15 -2.13
CA LEU A 45 -1.03 -7.19 -2.84
C LEU A 45 -1.50 -7.39 -4.28
N SER A 46 -2.74 -7.00 -4.59
CA SER A 46 -3.30 -7.01 -5.93
C SER A 46 -3.06 -5.72 -6.73
N ALA A 47 -2.60 -4.66 -6.06
CA ALA A 47 -2.16 -3.41 -6.69
C ALA A 47 -0.76 -3.58 -7.29
#